data_AF-A0AA38IRZ5-F1
#
_entry.id   AF-A0AA38IRZ5-F1
#
_cell.length_a   1.000
_cell.length_b   1.000
_cell.length_c   1.000
_cell.angle_alpha   90.00
_cell.angle_beta   90.00
_cell.angle_gamma   90.00
#
_symmetry.space_group_name_H-M   'P 1'
#
loop_
_entity.id
_entity.type
_entity.pdbx_description
1 polymer ?
#
loop_
_entity_poly.entity_id
_entity_poly.type
_entity_poly.pdbx_seq_one_letter_code
_entity_poly.pdbx_strand_id
1 'polypeptide(L)'
;MNLKDNCAICRVPMLRKGVARLLPCRHLFHTNCLQPLNGLNQDHVCPLCRTEVDNTEIIERKSYKKNSSQDRERIDTCANRGDNWTALATTLGINYKTASHWVHSGRPLMLQKGGIKPKVLTEQQIDNIIEWVEEDSSTDAVERQSFATF
;
A
#
# COMPACT_ATOMS: atom_id res chain seq x y z
N MET A 1 -3.04 -6.02 10.41
CA MET A 1 -1.69 -5.64 9.97
C MET A 1 -1.48 -6.09 8.52
N ASN A 2 -1.13 -5.18 7.62
CA ASN A 2 -0.88 -5.44 6.20
C ASN A 2 0.65 -5.39 5.93
N LEU A 3 1.11 -5.98 4.82
CA LEU A 3 2.53 -5.90 4.41
C LEU A 3 2.96 -4.46 4.05
N LYS A 4 2.04 -3.49 4.05
CA LYS A 4 2.36 -2.07 3.87
C LYS A 4 2.71 -1.37 5.19
N ASP A 5 2.50 -2.04 6.33
CA ASP A 5 2.76 -1.48 7.65
C ASP A 5 4.25 -1.57 8.03
N ASN A 6 4.64 -0.79 9.03
CA ASN A 6 5.98 -0.84 9.61
C ASN A 6 6.10 -1.99 10.62
N CYS A 7 7.27 -2.61 10.69
CA CYS A 7 7.57 -3.61 11.71
C CYS A 7 7.58 -2.96 13.10
N ALA A 8 6.86 -3.53 14.06
CA ALA A 8 6.76 -2.95 15.39
C ALA A 8 8.08 -2.99 16.19
N ILE A 9 9.00 -3.89 15.82
CA ILE A 9 10.31 -4.05 16.48
C ILE A 9 11.30 -2.99 15.99
N CYS A 10 11.53 -2.90 14.67
CA CYS A 10 12.54 -2.00 14.09
C CYS A 10 11.97 -0.71 13.50
N ARG A 11 10.64 -0.54 13.47
CA ARG A 11 9.91 0.62 12.89
C ARG A 11 10.16 0.86 11.40
N VAL A 12 10.79 -0.07 10.71
CA VAL A 12 11.06 -0.01 9.26
C VAL A 12 9.90 -0.64 8.48
N PRO A 13 9.56 -0.14 7.28
CA PRO A 13 8.57 -0.78 6.41
C PRO A 13 8.87 -2.26 6.18
N MET A 14 7.83 -3.10 6.19
CA MET A 14 7.95 -4.54 5.91
C MET A 14 8.29 -4.86 4.44
N LEU A 15 8.78 -3.88 3.67
CA LEU A 15 9.07 -3.96 2.23
C LEU A 15 10.30 -4.80 1.88
N ARG A 16 11.25 -4.95 2.81
CA ARG A 16 12.54 -5.64 2.59
C ARG A 16 12.47 -7.11 3.05
N LYS A 17 12.22 -8.02 2.12
CA LYS A 17 12.28 -9.51 2.27
C LYS A 17 11.44 -10.09 3.43
N GLY A 18 11.55 -11.41 3.63
CA GLY A 18 10.62 -12.29 4.37
C GLY A 18 9.96 -11.66 5.59
N VAL A 19 8.63 -11.70 5.61
CA VAL A 19 7.80 -11.26 6.74
C VAL A 19 7.33 -12.50 7.47
N ALA A 20 7.57 -12.59 8.77
CA ALA A 20 7.03 -13.66 9.59
C ALA A 20 5.68 -13.24 10.20
N ARG A 21 4.73 -14.17 10.18
CA ARG A 21 3.40 -14.06 10.77
C ARG A 21 3.28 -15.01 11.94
N LEU A 22 3.00 -14.48 13.12
CA LEU A 22 2.74 -15.27 14.31
C LEU A 22 1.29 -15.74 14.32
N LEU A 23 1.03 -16.99 14.69
CA LEU A 23 -0.32 -17.55 14.88
C LEU A 23 -0.57 -17.82 16.37
N PRO A 24 -1.79 -17.62 16.88
CA PRO A 24 -3.03 -17.32 16.17
C PRO A 24 -3.32 -15.81 15.98
N CYS A 25 -2.53 -14.91 16.59
CA CYS A 25 -2.82 -13.47 16.58
C CYS A 25 -2.60 -12.77 15.21
N ARG A 26 -1.92 -13.42 14.26
CA ARG A 26 -1.65 -12.95 12.89
C ARG A 26 -0.85 -11.65 12.80
N HIS A 27 -0.13 -11.28 13.84
CA HIS A 27 0.78 -10.15 13.82
C HIS A 27 2.00 -10.41 12.93
N LEU A 28 2.47 -9.34 12.27
CA LEU A 28 3.53 -9.41 11.27
C LEU A 28 4.81 -8.73 11.78
N PHE A 29 5.96 -9.30 11.44
CA PHE A 29 7.28 -8.75 11.75
C PHE A 29 8.28 -9.19 10.67
N HIS A 30 9.46 -8.55 10.58
CA HIS A 30 10.54 -9.13 9.77
C HIS A 30 11.03 -10.42 10.42
N THR A 31 11.37 -11.42 9.60
CA THR A 31 11.96 -12.70 10.08
C THR A 31 13.16 -12.45 10.98
N ASN A 32 14.04 -11.52 10.58
CA ASN A 32 15.25 -11.17 11.31
C ASN A 32 14.98 -10.41 12.61
N CYS A 33 13.84 -9.71 12.71
CA CYS A 33 13.46 -9.02 13.93
C CYS A 33 12.86 -9.99 14.96
N LEU A 34 12.20 -11.06 14.51
CA LEU A 34 11.64 -12.08 15.40
C LEU A 34 12.68 -13.12 15.86
N GLN A 35 13.68 -13.43 15.03
CA GLN A 35 14.66 -14.49 15.32
C GLN A 35 15.38 -14.33 16.67
N PRO A 36 15.83 -13.14 17.11
CA PRO A 36 16.45 -12.96 18.42
C PRO A 36 15.47 -13.16 19.58
N LEU A 37 14.20 -12.76 19.41
CA LEU A 37 13.17 -12.91 20.44
C LEU A 37 12.84 -14.38 20.70
N ASN A 38 12.75 -15.19 19.64
CA ASN A 38 12.51 -16.63 19.77
C ASN A 38 13.72 -17.38 20.37
N GLY A 39 14.94 -16.86 20.23
CA GLY A 39 16.17 -17.50 20.74
C GLY A 39 16.49 -17.20 22.21
N LEU A 40 15.77 -16.25 22.83
CA LEU A 40 16.05 -15.80 24.21
C LEU A 40 15.20 -16.50 25.28
N ASN A 41 14.54 -17.62 24.96
CA ASN A 41 13.79 -18.46 25.91
C ASN A 41 12.73 -17.71 26.74
N GLN A 42 12.24 -16.57 26.24
CA GLN A 42 11.00 -15.99 26.74
C GLN A 42 9.88 -16.65 25.95
N ASP A 43 8.89 -17.15 26.68
CA ASP A 43 7.73 -17.89 26.20
C ASP A 43 7.32 -17.45 24.80
N HIS A 44 6.99 -18.41 23.91
CA HIS A 44 6.54 -18.15 22.56
C HIS A 44 5.33 -17.20 22.58
N VAL A 45 5.56 -15.90 22.62
CA VAL A 45 4.55 -14.90 22.94
C VAL A 45 4.70 -13.74 21.98
N CYS A 46 3.59 -13.28 21.44
CA CYS A 46 3.58 -12.18 20.51
C CYS A 46 3.99 -10.88 21.22
N PRO A 47 5.02 -10.16 20.75
CA PRO A 47 5.46 -8.92 21.41
C PRO A 47 4.46 -7.75 21.27
N LEU A 48 3.42 -7.90 20.44
CA LEU A 48 2.36 -6.90 20.29
C LEU A 48 1.17 -7.13 21.21
N CYS A 49 0.69 -8.37 21.31
CA CYS A 49 -0.56 -8.67 22.01
C CYS A 49 -0.41 -9.67 23.16
N ARG A 50 0.81 -10.13 23.44
CA ARG A 50 1.14 -11.10 24.50
C ARG A 50 0.41 -12.44 24.42
N THR A 51 -0.22 -12.73 23.28
CA THR A 51 -0.81 -14.05 23.01
C THR A 51 0.30 -15.06 22.77
N GLU A 52 0.14 -16.26 23.31
CA GLU A 52 0.99 -17.41 23.02
C GLU A 52 0.99 -17.71 21.51
N VAL A 53 2.15 -18.13 21.02
CA VAL A 53 2.47 -18.32 19.62
C VAL A 53 2.77 -19.80 19.41
N ASP A 54 1.84 -20.49 18.77
CA ASP A 54 2.03 -21.91 18.48
C ASP A 54 2.92 -22.11 17.26
N ASN A 55 2.79 -21.21 16.27
CA ASN A 55 3.42 -21.35 14.97
C ASN A 55 3.80 -20.00 14.36
N THR A 56 4.85 -20.02 13.55
CA THR A 56 5.31 -18.85 12.77
C THR A 56 5.37 -19.20 11.28
N GLU A 57 4.67 -18.42 10.45
CA GLU A 57 4.65 -18.60 9.00
C GLU A 57 5.51 -17.54 8.31
N ILE A 58 6.39 -17.94 7.40
CA ILE A 58 7.14 -17.00 6.57
C ILE A 58 6.31 -16.66 5.32
N ILE A 59 5.96 -15.38 5.21
CA ILE A 59 5.24 -14.79 4.08
C ILE A 59 6.24 -14.10 3.17
N GLU A 60 6.39 -14.66 1.97
CA GLU A 60 7.12 -14.02 0.89
C GLU A 60 6.19 -13.16 0.03
N ARG A 61 6.65 -11.96 -0.35
CA ARG A 61 5.94 -11.19 -1.37
C ARG A 61 6.13 -11.89 -2.71
N LYS A 62 5.03 -12.31 -3.33
CA LYS A 62 5.03 -12.71 -4.73
C LYS A 62 5.55 -11.55 -5.58
N SER A 63 6.64 -11.77 -6.29
CA SER A 63 7.14 -10.81 -7.28
C SER A 63 6.10 -10.70 -8.40
N TYR A 64 5.57 -9.50 -8.63
CA TYR A 64 4.70 -9.27 -9.77
C TYR A 64 5.53 -9.30 -11.05
N LYS A 65 5.19 -10.18 -11.99
CA LYS A 65 5.79 -10.18 -13.34
C LYS A 65 5.55 -8.81 -13.98
N LYS A 66 6.63 -8.08 -14.25
CA LYS A 66 6.56 -6.82 -14.99
C LYS A 66 6.57 -7.17 -16.47
N ASN A 67 5.44 -6.97 -17.13
CA ASN A 67 5.41 -7.10 -18.58
C ASN A 67 6.11 -5.89 -19.20
N SER A 68 6.89 -6.11 -20.25
CA SER A 68 7.57 -5.05 -20.98
C SER A 68 6.55 -4.14 -21.69
N SER A 69 6.86 -2.85 -21.75
CA SER A 69 6.12 -1.90 -22.60
C SER A 69 6.25 -2.24 -24.08
N GLN A 70 7.41 -2.72 -24.51
CA GLN A 70 7.64 -3.17 -25.89
C GLN A 70 6.76 -4.37 -26.24
N ASP A 71 6.58 -5.32 -25.32
CA ASP A 71 5.70 -6.46 -25.57
C ASP A 71 4.23 -6.05 -25.70
N ARG A 72 3.80 -5.04 -24.93
CA ARG A 72 2.46 -4.45 -25.10
C ARG A 72 2.29 -3.82 -26.45
N GLU A 73 3.25 -3.01 -26.88
CA GLU A 73 3.23 -2.34 -28.18
C GLU A 73 3.20 -3.36 -29.34
N ARG A 74 3.96 -4.45 -29.25
CA ARG A 74 3.92 -5.55 -30.21
C ARG A 74 2.54 -6.20 -30.31
N ILE A 75 1.89 -6.44 -29.16
CA ILE A 75 0.54 -7.03 -29.13
C ILE A 75 -0.49 -6.05 -29.69
N ASP A 76 -0.39 -4.78 -29.34
CA ASP A 76 -1.31 -3.74 -29.82
C ASP A 76 -1.20 -3.52 -31.33
N THR A 77 0.02 -3.39 -31.85
CA THR A 77 0.28 -3.26 -33.30
C THR A 77 -0.17 -4.50 -34.07
N CYS A 78 0.03 -5.71 -33.53
CA CYS A 78 -0.47 -6.96 -34.11
C CYS A 78 -2.00 -6.96 -34.19
N ALA A 79 -2.69 -6.55 -33.11
CA ALA A 79 -4.14 -6.47 -33.10
C ALA A 79 -4.68 -5.41 -34.09
N ASN A 80 -4.04 -4.24 -34.16
CA ASN A 80 -4.42 -3.15 -35.07
C ASN A 80 -4.26 -3.52 -36.56
N ARG A 81 -3.37 -4.48 -36.88
CA ARG A 81 -3.20 -5.04 -38.23
C ARG A 81 -4.24 -6.11 -38.57
N GLY A 82 -5.01 -6.60 -37.59
CA GLY A 82 -5.91 -7.73 -37.75
C GLY A 82 -5.22 -9.10 -37.66
N ASP A 83 -3.97 -9.15 -37.23
CA ASP A 83 -3.22 -10.39 -37.04
C ASP A 83 -3.64 -11.11 -35.74
N ASN A 84 -3.22 -12.37 -35.60
CA ASN A 84 -3.51 -13.16 -34.40
C ASN A 84 -2.62 -12.77 -33.21
N TRP A 85 -3.04 -11.70 -32.51
CA TRP A 85 -2.41 -11.20 -31.29
C TRP A 85 -2.45 -12.19 -30.12
N THR A 86 -3.39 -13.15 -30.08
CA THR A 86 -3.47 -14.16 -29.00
C THR A 86 -2.33 -15.17 -29.07
N ALA A 87 -1.95 -15.57 -30.29
CA ALA A 87 -0.79 -16.43 -30.53
C ALA A 87 0.51 -15.70 -30.14
N LEU A 88 0.64 -14.42 -30.55
CA LEU A 88 1.78 -13.59 -30.18
C LEU A 88 1.92 -13.44 -28.65
N ALA A 89 0.82 -13.18 -27.94
CA ALA A 89 0.82 -13.05 -26.49
C ALA A 89 1.30 -14.33 -25.78
N THR A 90 0.91 -15.49 -26.31
CA THR A 90 1.33 -16.80 -25.78
C THR A 90 2.83 -16.99 -25.97
N THR A 91 3.36 -16.66 -27.15
CA THR A 91 4.81 -16.71 -27.44
C THR A 91 5.63 -15.77 -26.56
N LEU A 92 5.10 -14.58 -26.23
CA LEU A 92 5.73 -13.63 -25.30
C LEU A 92 5.55 -14.03 -23.82
N GLY A 93 4.86 -15.13 -23.53
CA GLY A 93 4.58 -15.60 -22.18
C GLY A 93 3.71 -14.62 -21.37
N ILE A 94 2.80 -13.91 -22.05
CA ILE A 94 1.89 -12.94 -21.46
C ILE A 94 0.54 -13.61 -21.22
N ASN A 95 -0.03 -13.40 -20.03
CA ASN A 95 -1.33 -13.94 -19.69
C ASN A 95 -2.40 -13.40 -20.65
N TYR A 96 -3.24 -14.30 -21.18
CA TYR A 96 -4.33 -13.96 -22.10
C TYR A 96 -5.19 -12.78 -21.62
N LYS A 97 -5.61 -12.76 -20.35
CA LYS A 97 -6.45 -11.69 -19.80
C LYS A 97 -5.73 -10.35 -19.85
N THR A 98 -4.41 -10.34 -19.63
CA THR A 98 -3.59 -9.13 -19.69
C THR A 98 -3.47 -8.62 -21.12
N ALA A 99 -3.17 -9.52 -22.08
CA ALA A 99 -3.07 -9.16 -23.50
C ALA A 99 -4.41 -8.66 -24.06
N SER A 100 -5.50 -9.38 -23.76
CA SER A 100 -6.86 -8.99 -24.13
C SER A 100 -7.21 -7.60 -23.58
N HIS A 101 -6.90 -7.34 -22.31
CA HIS A 101 -7.12 -6.02 -21.73
C HIS A 101 -6.38 -4.93 -22.48
N TRP A 102 -5.12 -5.15 -22.89
CA TRP A 102 -4.38 -4.13 -23.65
C TRP A 102 -5.06 -3.78 -24.96
N VAL A 103 -5.42 -4.79 -25.75
CA VAL A 103 -6.06 -4.63 -27.07
C VAL A 103 -7.40 -3.91 -26.98
N HIS A 104 -8.22 -4.20 -25.96
CA HIS A 104 -9.58 -3.66 -25.88
C HIS A 104 -9.71 -2.40 -25.00
N SER A 105 -8.71 -2.09 -24.16
CA SER A 105 -8.80 -0.97 -23.21
C SER A 105 -8.73 0.42 -23.84
N GLY A 106 -8.34 0.52 -25.11
CA GLY A 106 -8.17 1.79 -25.83
C GLY A 106 -7.11 2.73 -25.24
N ARG A 107 -6.32 2.25 -24.26
CA ARG A 107 -5.23 3.02 -23.65
C ARG A 107 -3.91 2.66 -24.33
N PRO A 108 -3.17 3.62 -24.92
CA PRO A 108 -1.88 3.32 -25.54
C PRO A 108 -0.77 3.08 -24.52
N LEU A 109 -0.86 3.66 -23.32
CA LEU A 109 0.25 3.69 -22.36
C LEU A 109 0.04 2.80 -21.12
N MET A 110 1.15 2.28 -20.60
CA MET A 110 1.19 1.65 -19.28
C MET A 110 0.95 2.69 -18.19
N LEU A 111 0.03 2.39 -17.27
CA LEU A 111 -0.18 3.23 -16.10
C LEU A 111 1.09 3.25 -15.24
N GLN A 112 1.44 4.42 -14.74
CA GLN A 112 2.48 4.52 -13.73
C GLN A 112 2.04 3.74 -12.49
N LYS A 113 2.86 2.78 -12.07
CA LYS A 113 2.59 1.96 -10.88
C LYS A 113 3.14 2.66 -9.65
N GLY A 114 2.26 2.93 -8.70
CA GLY A 114 2.64 3.60 -7.46
C GLY A 114 2.78 5.11 -7.66
N GLY A 115 3.47 5.75 -6.71
CA GLY A 115 3.49 7.20 -6.57
C GLY A 115 2.92 7.57 -5.21
N ILE A 116 3.65 8.44 -4.49
CA ILE A 116 3.10 9.11 -3.32
C ILE A 116 2.32 10.28 -3.88
N LYS A 117 0.99 10.23 -3.80
CA LYS A 117 0.20 11.45 -4.00
C LYS A 117 0.64 12.43 -2.91
N PRO A 118 1.15 13.62 -3.25
CA PRO A 118 1.52 14.59 -2.23
C PRO A 118 0.29 14.84 -1.35
N LYS A 119 0.45 14.63 -0.04
CA LYS A 119 -0.57 15.01 0.96
C LYS A 119 -0.42 16.48 1.39
N VAL A 120 0.31 17.26 0.60
CA VAL A 120 0.52 18.68 0.81
C VAL A 120 -0.66 19.39 0.19
N LEU A 121 -1.32 20.24 0.98
CA LEU A 121 -2.39 21.10 0.48
C LEU A 121 -1.83 22.02 -0.59
N THR A 122 -2.62 22.29 -1.64
CA THR A 122 -2.25 23.32 -2.60
C THR A 122 -2.35 24.69 -1.93
N GLU A 123 -1.65 25.68 -2.47
CA GLU A 123 -1.72 27.07 -2.01
C GLU A 123 -3.17 27.56 -1.94
N GLN A 124 -3.97 27.28 -2.98
CA GLN A 124 -5.41 27.54 -3.02
C GLN A 124 -6.21 26.85 -1.89
N GLN A 125 -5.83 25.64 -1.51
CA GLN A 125 -6.49 24.94 -0.39
C GLN A 125 -6.10 25.55 0.94
N ILE A 126 -4.89 26.10 1.07
CA ILE A 126 -4.44 26.82 2.26
C ILE A 126 -5.18 28.15 2.36
N ASP A 127 -5.31 28.90 1.27
CA ASP A 127 -6.01 30.18 1.24
C ASP A 127 -7.48 30.04 1.63
N ASN A 128 -8.18 29.04 1.08
CA ASN A 128 -9.57 28.76 1.47
C ASN A 128 -9.71 28.39 2.95
N ILE A 129 -8.71 27.71 3.54
CA ILE A 129 -8.72 27.38 4.96
C ILE A 129 -8.50 28.64 5.81
N ILE A 130 -7.62 29.55 5.37
CA ILE A 130 -7.38 30.84 6.05
C ILE A 130 -8.65 31.68 6.00
N GLU A 131 -9.28 31.80 4.83
CA GLU A 131 -10.55 32.52 4.65
C GLU A 131 -11.63 32.00 5.60
N TRP A 132 -11.82 30.67 5.69
CA TRP A 132 -12.79 30.08 6.62
C TRP A 132 -12.49 30.37 8.09
N VAL A 133 -11.22 30.36 8.49
CA VAL A 133 -10.82 30.68 9.87
C VAL A 133 -11.08 32.17 10.18
N GLU A 134 -10.86 33.05 9.21
CA GLU A 134 -11.10 34.48 9.36
C GLU A 134 -12.60 34.80 9.41
N GLU A 135 -13.43 34.12 8.62
CA GLU A 135 -14.89 34.26 8.61
C GLU A 135 -15.57 33.71 9.89
N ASP A 136 -15.13 32.56 10.40
CA ASP A 136 -15.70 31.93 11.61
C ASP A 136 -15.20 32.57 12.93
N SER A 137 -14.17 33.41 12.88
CA SER A 137 -13.60 34.06 14.08
C SER A 137 -14.52 35.11 14.73
N SER A 138 -15.62 35.50 14.08
CA SER A 138 -16.52 36.55 14.55
C SER A 138 -17.73 36.07 15.37
N THR A 139 -17.95 34.78 15.58
CA THR A 139 -19.15 34.28 16.29
C THR A 139 -18.95 33.71 17.70
N ASP A 140 -17.71 33.50 18.18
CA ASP A 140 -17.47 33.00 19.55
C ASP A 140 -17.23 34.11 20.60
N ALA A 141 -17.49 35.38 20.26
CA ALA A 141 -17.23 36.53 21.12
C ALA A 141 -18.49 37.20 21.70
N VAL A 142 -19.56 36.46 22.01
CA VAL A 142 -20.67 36.94 22.87
C VAL A 142 -21.21 35.69 23.58
N GLU A 143 -21.12 35.48 24.90
CA GLU A 143 -21.78 36.29 25.91
C GLU A 143 -21.22 35.93 27.30
N ARG A 144 -20.69 36.94 28.02
CA ARG A 144 -20.42 36.85 29.46
C ARG A 144 -21.77 36.97 30.19
N GLN A 145 -22.22 35.90 30.85
CA GLN A 145 -23.06 36.05 32.02
C GLN A 145 -22.28 35.67 33.27
N SER A 146 -21.73 36.72 33.87
CA SER A 146 -21.24 36.82 35.22
C SER A 146 -22.30 36.29 36.18
N PHE A 147 -22.07 35.13 36.80
CA PHE A 147 -22.71 34.82 38.07
C PHE A 147 -21.70 35.04 39.18
N ALA A 148 -22.05 36.04 39.99
CA ALA A 148 -21.28 36.52 41.11
C ALA A 148 -21.13 35.46 42.21
N THR A 149 -20.01 35.56 42.91
CA THR A 149 -19.75 35.07 44.26
C THR A 149 -20.98 35.07 45.17
N PHE A 150 -21.33 33.91 45.74
CA PHE A 150 -21.33 33.65 47.19
C PHE A 150 -21.39 32.14 47.46
#